data_AF-A0A9D7MRR7-F1
#
_entry.id   AF-A0A9D7MRR7-F1
#
_cell.length_a   1.000
_cell.length_b   1.000
_cell.length_c   1.000
_cell.angle_alpha   90.00
_cell.angle_beta   90.00
_cell.angle_gamma   90.00
#
_symmetry.space_group_name_H-M   'P 1'
#
loop_
_entity.id
_entity.type
_entity.pdbx_description
1 polymer ?
#
loop_
_entity_poly.entity_id
_entity_poly.type
_entity_poly.pdbx_seq_one_letter_code
_entity_poly.pdbx_strand_id
1 'polypeptide(L)'
;MGTITSIRRNVKDGGRCSVFVDEVFLAACPIDVATSLGLRKGLEMTDDLERKLRKEDKRIVLRQKTYHFATYKPRTERQVHDYLVGREATPEEIDDVMAWLKEFKLLNDRVYAERFLDAARDRKPLSRSMAKRTLARKGVPELIIDEVLHEQYSDDDAINAARRVASKKLRMITSASDKERDEKLMRFLQYRGYPWNVIRTVLEELREGTLCLAATIATLFVLAASQGTSQEITSCRRSRLPDAVNRFQPTTQPVFAPDGTLFLDRKLHPDNGDGGVKDPDDVWLAKRDASGIWLDAERTTFTSCKRPDIVFSFTSDGLAALVAGTYRKDGGVDVPSLAILTRRSSQDLFSEVEPVNIPGVSSLGRNFFAMMSDDRRTILLALERSDGLGGLDLYVSVRCGENWSAVINCGPTINTPAFEGAPWLAPDGETLYFASSGRDDRRGKSDIYVTRRIGSSWTSWSTPRNLGSCVNTIEDETAFSLIGRGDSALIHSWDA
;
A
#
# COMPACT_ATOMS: atom_id res chain seq x y z
N MET A 1 -30.21 -33.40 21.84
CA MET A 1 -29.19 -33.31 20.79
C MET A 1 -29.91 -32.91 19.53
N GLY A 2 -29.60 -31.73 19.04
CA GLY A 2 -30.21 -31.24 17.82
C GLY A 2 -29.38 -31.64 16.62
N THR A 3 -30.03 -31.79 15.49
CA THR A 3 -29.33 -32.17 14.26
C THR A 3 -29.08 -30.92 13.45
N ILE A 4 -27.92 -30.82 12.81
CA ILE A 4 -27.65 -29.71 11.90
C ILE A 4 -28.64 -29.78 10.73
N THR A 5 -29.66 -28.93 10.74
CA THR A 5 -30.69 -28.91 9.70
C THR A 5 -30.23 -28.12 8.48
N SER A 6 -29.42 -27.10 8.69
CA SER A 6 -28.77 -26.40 7.58
C SER A 6 -27.49 -25.71 8.01
N ILE A 7 -26.51 -25.73 7.13
CA ILE A 7 -25.35 -24.85 7.23
C ILE A 7 -25.48 -23.92 6.05
N ARG A 8 -25.81 -22.66 6.34
CA ARG A 8 -26.04 -21.66 5.30
C ARG A 8 -24.82 -20.78 5.24
N ARG A 9 -24.22 -20.68 4.06
CA ARG A 9 -23.21 -19.65 3.82
C ARG A 9 -23.85 -18.30 4.06
N ASN A 10 -23.12 -17.43 4.74
CA ASN A 10 -23.59 -16.07 4.91
C ASN A 10 -23.59 -15.38 3.54
N VAL A 11 -24.70 -14.76 3.17
CA VAL A 11 -24.90 -14.16 1.83
C VAL A 11 -23.99 -12.96 1.60
N LYS A 12 -23.59 -12.26 2.67
CA LYS A 12 -22.70 -11.09 2.59
C LYS A 12 -21.23 -11.43 2.84
N ASP A 13 -20.96 -12.51 3.55
CA ASP A 13 -19.60 -12.97 3.89
C ASP A 13 -19.44 -14.45 3.55
N GLY A 14 -19.00 -14.71 2.32
CA GLY A 14 -18.88 -16.06 1.76
C GLY A 14 -17.87 -16.96 2.49
N GLY A 15 -17.03 -16.42 3.38
CA GLY A 15 -16.07 -17.16 4.19
C GLY A 15 -16.63 -17.65 5.54
N ARG A 16 -17.85 -17.25 5.91
CA ARG A 16 -18.53 -17.68 7.13
C ARG A 16 -19.79 -18.48 6.82
N CYS A 17 -20.11 -19.40 7.71
CA CYS A 17 -21.33 -20.15 7.65
C CYS A 17 -22.10 -20.04 8.97
N SER A 18 -23.41 -19.89 8.83
CA SER A 18 -24.37 -19.97 9.91
C SER A 18 -24.82 -21.41 10.04
N VAL A 19 -24.52 -22.02 11.18
CA VAL A 19 -24.92 -23.38 11.51
C VAL A 19 -26.28 -23.31 12.19
N PHE A 20 -27.28 -23.97 11.60
CA PHE A 20 -28.62 -24.10 12.13
C PHE A 20 -28.83 -25.52 12.60
N VAL A 21 -29.33 -25.64 13.83
CA VAL A 21 -29.66 -26.89 14.47
C VAL A 21 -31.16 -26.87 14.76
N ASP A 22 -31.87 -27.88 14.28
CA ASP A 22 -33.34 -27.98 14.36
C ASP A 22 -34.07 -26.73 13.86
N GLU A 23 -33.52 -26.15 12.78
CA GLU A 23 -33.97 -24.91 12.12
C GLU A 23 -33.71 -23.62 12.90
N VAL A 24 -33.10 -23.70 14.08
CA VAL A 24 -32.69 -22.56 14.90
C VAL A 24 -31.23 -22.23 14.67
N PHE A 25 -30.90 -20.95 14.59
CA PHE A 25 -29.52 -20.48 14.45
C PHE A 25 -28.72 -20.77 15.73
N LEU A 26 -27.59 -21.48 15.61
CA LEU A 26 -26.73 -21.84 16.75
C LEU A 26 -25.51 -20.92 16.88
N ALA A 27 -24.73 -20.82 15.80
CA ALA A 27 -23.50 -20.04 15.75
C ALA A 27 -23.10 -19.75 14.30
N ALA A 28 -22.36 -18.65 14.09
CA ALA A 28 -21.71 -18.35 12.83
C ALA A 28 -20.20 -18.51 13.00
N CYS A 29 -19.55 -19.30 12.16
CA CYS A 29 -18.11 -19.57 12.24
C CYS A 29 -17.48 -19.54 10.84
N PRO A 30 -16.16 -19.31 10.72
CA PRO A 30 -15.45 -19.46 9.46
C PRO A 30 -15.61 -20.86 8.88
N ILE A 31 -15.69 -20.98 7.56
CA ILE A 31 -15.88 -22.25 6.88
C ILE A 31 -14.73 -23.21 7.18
N ASP A 32 -13.50 -22.73 7.36
CA ASP A 32 -12.34 -23.58 7.69
C ASP A 32 -12.46 -24.17 9.10
N VAL A 33 -13.05 -23.44 10.04
CA VAL A 33 -13.35 -23.94 11.39
C VAL A 33 -14.48 -24.97 11.32
N ALA A 34 -15.56 -24.69 10.57
CA ALA A 34 -16.62 -25.67 10.34
C ALA A 34 -16.12 -26.94 9.64
N THR A 35 -15.18 -26.79 8.71
CA THR A 35 -14.59 -27.89 7.92
C THR A 35 -13.61 -28.71 8.75
N SER A 36 -12.72 -28.06 9.51
CA SER A 36 -11.79 -28.74 10.43
C SER A 36 -12.52 -29.46 11.56
N LEU A 37 -13.69 -28.95 11.97
CA LEU A 37 -14.58 -29.61 12.92
C LEU A 37 -15.57 -30.59 12.25
N GLY A 38 -15.54 -30.73 10.92
CA GLY A 38 -16.30 -31.74 10.16
C GLY A 38 -17.81 -31.53 10.07
N LEU A 39 -18.29 -30.29 10.26
CA LEU A 39 -19.72 -29.95 10.32
C LEU A 39 -20.41 -30.18 8.96
N ARG A 40 -21.57 -30.87 8.96
CA ARG A 40 -22.37 -31.14 7.76
C ARG A 40 -23.86 -31.30 8.09
N LYS A 41 -24.75 -31.06 7.11
CA LYS A 41 -26.20 -31.25 7.27
C LYS A 41 -26.49 -32.72 7.65
N GLY A 42 -27.34 -32.91 8.66
CA GLY A 42 -27.65 -34.23 9.22
C GLY A 42 -26.64 -34.74 10.26
N LEU A 43 -25.54 -34.01 10.54
CA LEU A 43 -24.64 -34.33 11.65
C LEU A 43 -25.31 -33.96 12.98
N GLU A 44 -25.14 -34.81 13.97
CA GLU A 44 -25.62 -34.56 15.33
C GLU A 44 -24.69 -33.58 16.06
N MET A 45 -25.25 -32.51 16.62
CA MET A 45 -24.47 -31.50 17.34
C MET A 45 -24.30 -31.93 18.81
N THR A 46 -23.06 -32.22 19.21
CA THR A 46 -22.70 -32.56 20.60
C THR A 46 -22.15 -31.34 21.35
N ASP A 47 -22.31 -31.32 22.68
CA ASP A 47 -21.89 -30.19 23.53
C ASP A 47 -20.38 -29.89 23.47
N ASP A 48 -19.54 -30.93 23.28
CA ASP A 48 -18.09 -30.74 23.15
C ASP A 48 -17.73 -30.07 21.82
N LEU A 49 -18.39 -30.50 20.73
CA LEU A 49 -18.22 -29.92 19.41
C LEU A 49 -18.67 -28.45 19.40
N GLU A 50 -19.79 -28.15 20.08
CA GLU A 50 -20.26 -26.78 20.22
C GLU A 50 -19.29 -25.90 21.03
N ARG A 51 -18.74 -26.38 22.15
CA ARG A 51 -17.77 -25.60 22.94
C ARG A 51 -16.48 -25.31 22.16
N LYS A 52 -15.94 -26.31 21.45
CA LYS A 52 -14.76 -26.12 20.59
C LYS A 52 -15.02 -25.09 19.50
N LEU A 53 -16.20 -25.19 18.87
CA LEU A 53 -16.63 -24.23 17.86
C LEU A 53 -16.68 -22.80 18.40
N ARG A 54 -17.27 -22.59 19.59
CA ARG A 54 -17.35 -21.25 20.22
C ARG A 54 -15.99 -20.71 20.68
N LYS A 55 -15.10 -21.57 21.18
CA LYS A 55 -13.76 -21.17 21.65
C LYS A 55 -12.86 -20.71 20.50
N GLU A 56 -12.82 -21.47 19.40
CA GLU A 56 -12.02 -21.09 18.23
C GLU A 56 -12.55 -19.83 17.55
N ASP A 57 -13.88 -19.65 17.49
CA ASP A 57 -14.45 -18.41 16.98
C ASP A 57 -14.04 -17.20 17.84
N LYS A 58 -14.09 -17.32 19.17
CA LYS A 58 -13.65 -16.25 20.10
C LYS A 58 -12.16 -15.92 19.90
N ARG A 59 -11.29 -16.92 19.82
CA ARG A 59 -9.83 -16.75 19.65
C ARG A 59 -9.49 -16.03 18.34
N ILE A 60 -10.11 -16.44 17.23
CA ILE A 60 -9.89 -15.84 15.91
C ILE A 60 -10.38 -14.37 15.91
N VAL A 61 -11.54 -14.12 16.49
CA VAL A 61 -12.10 -12.77 16.61
C VAL A 61 -11.19 -11.85 17.43
N LEU A 62 -10.64 -12.36 18.55
CA LEU A 62 -9.73 -11.59 19.40
C LEU A 62 -8.40 -11.28 18.69
N ARG A 63 -7.80 -12.25 17.98
CA ARG A 63 -6.58 -12.06 17.18
C ARG A 63 -6.79 -11.04 16.05
N GLN A 64 -7.87 -11.15 15.27
CA GLN A 64 -8.16 -10.23 14.17
C GLN A 64 -8.35 -8.78 14.65
N LYS A 65 -9.12 -8.60 15.73
CA LYS A 65 -9.35 -7.26 16.31
C LYS A 65 -8.08 -6.64 16.87
N THR A 66 -7.19 -7.44 17.45
CA THR A 66 -5.94 -6.96 18.03
C THR A 66 -4.88 -6.68 16.96
N TYR A 67 -4.80 -7.51 15.91
CA TYR A 67 -3.98 -7.26 14.73
C TYR A 67 -4.32 -5.91 14.09
N HIS A 68 -5.62 -5.64 13.85
CA HIS A 68 -6.04 -4.36 13.29
C HIS A 68 -5.68 -3.18 14.20
N PHE A 69 -5.89 -3.32 15.53
CA PHE A 69 -5.53 -2.28 16.50
C PHE A 69 -4.01 -1.99 16.55
N ALA A 70 -3.18 -3.02 16.44
CA ALA A 70 -1.72 -2.93 16.46
C ALA A 70 -1.11 -2.43 15.14
N THR A 71 -1.75 -2.69 13.98
CA THR A 71 -1.21 -2.36 12.65
C THR A 71 -1.78 -1.10 12.02
N TYR A 72 -2.96 -0.64 12.44
CA TYR A 72 -3.55 0.62 11.96
C TYR A 72 -2.67 1.84 12.23
N LYS A 73 -2.00 1.89 13.39
CA LYS A 73 -0.98 2.90 13.73
C LYS A 73 0.05 2.32 14.70
N PRO A 74 1.31 2.82 14.72
CA PRO A 74 2.35 2.29 15.60
C PRO A 74 1.91 2.27 17.07
N ARG A 75 2.09 1.12 17.74
CA ARG A 75 1.76 0.89 19.15
C ARG A 75 2.96 0.39 19.93
N THR A 76 2.98 0.68 21.23
CA THR A 76 3.89 0.02 22.17
C THR A 76 3.27 -1.27 22.68
N GLU A 77 4.10 -2.17 23.18
CA GLU A 77 3.64 -3.44 23.76
C GLU A 77 2.63 -3.20 24.90
N ARG A 78 2.92 -2.22 25.76
CA ARG A 78 2.03 -1.80 26.85
C ARG A 78 0.64 -1.43 26.34
N GLN A 79 0.56 -0.68 25.24
CA GLN A 79 -0.73 -0.24 24.68
C GLN A 79 -1.54 -1.40 24.10
N VAL A 80 -0.91 -2.43 23.55
CA VAL A 80 -1.62 -3.61 23.03
C VAL A 80 -2.06 -4.53 24.15
N HIS A 81 -1.22 -4.72 25.15
CA HIS A 81 -1.61 -5.44 26.36
C HIS A 81 -2.83 -4.79 27.02
N ASP A 82 -2.80 -3.48 27.26
CA ASP A 82 -3.92 -2.74 27.88
C ASP A 82 -5.20 -2.82 27.02
N TYR A 83 -5.07 -2.85 25.69
CA TYR A 83 -6.20 -3.07 24.78
C TYR A 83 -6.84 -4.44 24.95
N LEU A 84 -6.05 -5.51 25.08
CA LEU A 84 -6.56 -6.86 25.27
C LEU A 84 -7.21 -7.05 26.64
N VAL A 85 -6.63 -6.46 27.68
CA VAL A 85 -7.26 -6.41 29.02
C VAL A 85 -8.61 -5.70 28.95
N GLY A 86 -8.70 -4.57 28.25
CA GLY A 86 -9.96 -3.85 28.04
C GLY A 86 -11.01 -4.62 27.21
N ARG A 87 -10.64 -5.76 26.62
CA ARG A 87 -11.53 -6.69 25.91
C ARG A 87 -11.90 -7.91 26.75
N GLU A 88 -11.52 -7.92 28.03
CA GLU A 88 -11.77 -9.03 28.95
C GLU A 88 -11.14 -10.35 28.47
N ALA A 89 -9.99 -10.25 27.78
CA ALA A 89 -9.21 -11.42 27.37
C ALA A 89 -8.56 -12.09 28.58
N THR A 90 -8.49 -13.43 28.60
CA THR A 90 -7.78 -14.14 29.67
C THR A 90 -6.27 -13.99 29.50
N PRO A 91 -5.46 -14.14 30.55
CA PRO A 91 -4.00 -14.05 30.44
C PRO A 91 -3.41 -14.97 29.36
N GLU A 92 -3.92 -16.19 29.22
CA GLU A 92 -3.46 -17.11 28.17
C GLU A 92 -3.82 -16.61 26.77
N GLU A 93 -4.99 -16.00 26.60
CA GLU A 93 -5.38 -15.36 25.33
C GLU A 93 -4.50 -14.15 25.03
N ILE A 94 -4.14 -13.35 26.06
CA ILE A 94 -3.27 -12.20 25.91
C ILE A 94 -1.87 -12.63 25.49
N ASP A 95 -1.28 -13.60 26.18
CA ASP A 95 0.06 -14.09 25.89
C ASP A 95 0.13 -14.74 24.51
N ASP A 96 -0.88 -15.55 24.14
CA ASP A 96 -1.00 -16.15 22.81
C ASP A 96 -1.02 -15.07 21.72
N VAL A 97 -1.79 -13.98 21.92
CA VAL A 97 -1.88 -12.89 20.94
C VAL A 97 -0.61 -12.04 20.93
N MET A 98 -0.03 -11.72 22.10
CA MET A 98 1.17 -10.90 22.21
C MET A 98 2.40 -11.61 21.63
N ALA A 99 2.57 -12.90 21.91
CA ALA A 99 3.63 -13.72 21.33
C ALA A 99 3.48 -13.79 19.80
N TRP A 100 2.26 -14.06 19.32
CA TRP A 100 1.95 -14.06 17.89
C TRP A 100 2.32 -12.72 17.24
N LEU A 101 1.90 -11.57 17.80
CA LEU A 101 2.23 -10.27 17.23
C LEU A 101 3.73 -9.96 17.22
N LYS A 102 4.48 -10.40 18.23
CA LYS A 102 5.94 -10.25 18.27
C LYS A 102 6.66 -11.13 17.25
N GLU A 103 6.20 -12.36 17.05
CA GLU A 103 6.75 -13.30 16.06
C GLU A 103 6.70 -12.71 14.64
N PHE A 104 5.57 -12.09 14.28
CA PHE A 104 5.40 -11.40 13.00
C PHE A 104 6.05 -10.01 12.95
N LYS A 105 6.85 -9.64 13.98
CA LYS A 105 7.55 -8.36 14.11
C LYS A 105 6.63 -7.13 14.04
N LEU A 106 5.38 -7.30 14.49
CA LEU A 106 4.36 -6.24 14.49
C LEU A 106 4.41 -5.38 15.77
N LEU A 107 5.04 -5.88 16.85
CA LEU A 107 5.29 -5.14 18.09
C LEU A 107 6.78 -5.14 18.45
N ASN A 108 7.35 -3.94 18.58
CA ASN A 108 8.73 -3.71 19.02
C ASN A 108 8.89 -2.28 19.55
N ASP A 109 9.12 -2.14 20.86
CA ASP A 109 9.21 -0.84 21.53
C ASP A 109 10.47 -0.03 21.16
N ARG A 110 11.58 -0.68 20.78
CA ARG A 110 12.80 -0.01 20.29
C ARG A 110 12.55 0.64 18.93
N VAL A 111 12.00 -0.11 17.99
CA VAL A 111 11.63 0.41 16.66
C VAL A 111 10.59 1.53 16.77
N TYR A 112 9.66 1.43 17.74
CA TYR A 112 8.72 2.51 18.03
C TYR A 112 9.44 3.79 18.48
N ALA A 113 10.39 3.68 19.42
CA ALA A 113 11.13 4.82 19.95
C ALA A 113 11.99 5.51 18.88
N GLU A 114 12.70 4.75 18.04
CA GLU A 114 13.53 5.28 16.94
C GLU A 114 12.68 6.08 15.94
N ARG A 115 11.60 5.47 15.43
CA ARG A 115 10.68 6.15 14.49
C ARG A 115 10.04 7.39 15.10
N PHE A 116 9.77 7.38 16.41
CA PHE A 116 9.24 8.54 17.12
C PHE A 116 10.24 9.70 17.14
N LEU A 117 11.53 9.44 17.37
CA LEU A 117 12.57 10.46 17.34
C LEU A 117 12.79 11.00 15.94
N ASP A 118 12.87 10.14 14.92
CA ASP A 118 13.03 10.56 13.52
C ASP A 118 11.88 11.46 13.07
N ALA A 119 10.64 11.04 13.30
CA ALA A 119 9.47 11.85 12.98
C ALA A 119 9.44 13.18 13.75
N ALA A 120 9.94 13.21 15.00
CA ALA A 120 10.06 14.43 15.78
C ALA A 120 11.14 15.38 15.21
N ARG A 121 12.26 14.86 14.69
CA ARG A 121 13.30 15.69 14.05
C ARG A 121 12.76 16.48 12.87
N ASP A 122 11.83 15.94 12.10
CA ASP A 122 11.35 16.58 10.87
C ASP A 122 10.16 17.51 11.12
N ARG A 123 9.21 17.07 11.95
CA ARG A 123 7.92 17.78 12.12
C ARG A 123 7.97 18.80 13.25
N LYS A 124 8.41 18.38 14.44
CA LYS A 124 8.43 19.20 15.66
C LYS A 124 9.62 18.82 16.54
N PRO A 125 10.80 19.42 16.29
CA PRO A 125 12.02 19.05 17.01
C PRO A 125 11.83 19.19 18.52
N LEU A 126 12.07 18.09 19.24
CA LEU A 126 11.97 18.00 20.70
C LEU A 126 13.39 18.01 21.30
N SER A 127 13.51 18.56 22.50
CA SER A 127 14.71 18.38 23.32
C SER A 127 14.82 16.94 23.82
N ARG A 128 16.05 16.49 24.11
CA ARG A 128 16.35 15.16 24.68
C ARG A 128 15.45 14.82 25.87
N SER A 129 15.30 15.76 26.81
CA SER A 129 14.47 15.58 28.02
C SER A 129 12.98 15.43 27.72
N MET A 130 12.46 16.19 26.73
CA MET A 130 11.06 16.10 26.33
C MET A 130 10.75 14.82 25.55
N ALA A 131 11.69 14.37 24.72
CA ALA A 131 11.60 13.09 24.02
C ALA A 131 11.54 11.92 25.01
N LYS A 132 12.48 11.87 25.96
CA LYS A 132 12.53 10.88 27.04
C LYS A 132 11.21 10.77 27.81
N ARG A 133 10.71 11.91 28.32
CA ARG A 133 9.44 11.96 29.07
C ARG A 133 8.24 11.51 28.23
N THR A 134 8.23 11.83 26.93
CA THR A 134 7.11 11.48 26.06
C THR A 134 7.05 9.99 25.79
N LEU A 135 8.19 9.34 25.53
CA LEU A 135 8.30 7.90 25.31
C LEU A 135 7.96 7.08 26.56
N ALA A 136 8.45 7.49 27.73
CA ALA A 136 8.13 6.82 28.99
C ALA A 136 6.62 6.82 29.27
N ARG A 137 5.94 7.96 29.04
CA ARG A 137 4.47 8.06 29.17
C ARG A 137 3.71 7.20 28.14
N LYS A 138 4.33 6.85 27.01
CA LYS A 138 3.77 5.92 26.02
C LYS A 138 3.97 4.46 26.39
N GLY A 139 4.69 4.18 27.49
CA GLY A 139 4.91 2.84 28.02
C GLY A 139 6.16 2.15 27.48
N VAL A 140 7.06 2.88 26.81
CA VAL A 140 8.35 2.34 26.36
C VAL A 140 9.27 2.14 27.57
N PRO A 141 9.95 0.98 27.72
CA PRO A 141 10.90 0.74 28.80
C PRO A 141 12.04 1.76 28.83
N GLU A 142 12.41 2.23 30.03
CA GLU A 142 13.42 3.27 30.23
C GLU A 142 14.79 2.92 29.59
N LEU A 143 15.20 1.65 29.69
CA LEU A 143 16.44 1.15 29.09
C LEU A 143 16.50 1.41 27.58
N ILE A 144 15.40 1.09 26.87
CA ILE A 144 15.29 1.30 25.42
C ILE A 144 15.34 2.79 25.08
N ILE A 145 14.70 3.63 25.89
CA ILE A 145 14.68 5.08 25.66
C ILE A 145 16.09 5.66 25.76
N ASP A 146 16.85 5.26 26.78
CA ASP A 146 18.19 5.79 27.02
C ASP A 146 19.19 5.34 25.94
N GLU A 147 19.11 4.09 25.49
CA GLU A 147 19.90 3.57 24.37
C GLU A 147 19.63 4.36 23.08
N VAL A 148 18.35 4.48 22.68
CA VAL A 148 17.96 5.14 21.43
C VAL A 148 18.32 6.64 21.43
N LEU A 149 18.16 7.33 22.57
CA LEU A 149 18.56 8.73 22.70
C LEU A 149 20.08 8.92 22.71
N HIS A 150 20.84 7.95 23.21
CA HIS A 150 22.30 8.01 23.15
C HIS A 150 22.80 7.82 21.72
N GLU A 151 22.24 6.86 20.99
CA GLU A 151 22.64 6.54 19.61
C GLU A 151 22.29 7.65 18.60
N GLN A 152 21.11 8.26 18.74
CA GLN A 152 20.58 9.10 17.67
C GLN A 152 20.47 10.60 18.04
N TYR A 153 20.76 11.01 19.28
CA TYR A 153 20.58 12.40 19.69
C TYR A 153 21.91 13.02 20.14
N SER A 154 22.64 13.58 19.17
CA SER A 154 23.90 14.30 19.41
C SER A 154 23.67 15.73 19.91
N ASP A 155 24.72 16.38 20.43
CA ASP A 155 24.67 17.79 20.82
C ASP A 155 24.44 18.71 19.60
N ASP A 156 24.96 18.35 18.43
CA ASP A 156 24.71 19.07 17.18
C ASP A 156 23.24 18.96 16.74
N ASP A 157 22.61 17.81 16.95
CA ASP A 157 21.17 17.63 16.72
C ASP A 157 20.35 18.53 17.65
N ALA A 158 20.77 18.67 18.90
CA ALA A 158 20.14 19.55 19.88
C ALA A 158 20.22 21.02 19.43
N ILE A 159 21.37 21.46 18.94
CA ILE A 159 21.59 22.81 18.41
C ILE A 159 20.76 23.03 17.15
N ASN A 160 20.78 22.09 16.20
CA ASN A 160 20.00 22.15 14.97
C ASN A 160 18.48 22.20 15.23
N ALA A 161 18.01 21.42 16.19
CA ALA A 161 16.63 21.43 16.65
C ALA A 161 16.26 22.78 17.29
N ALA A 162 17.07 23.26 18.24
CA ALA A 162 16.85 24.53 18.92
C ALA A 162 16.84 25.70 17.93
N ARG A 163 17.80 25.73 16.99
CA ARG A 163 17.92 26.72 15.92
C ARG A 163 16.66 26.79 15.06
N ARG A 164 16.17 25.66 14.57
CA ARG A 164 14.94 25.61 13.73
C ARG A 164 13.72 26.18 14.45
N VAL A 165 13.56 25.86 15.74
CA VAL A 165 12.42 26.35 16.51
C VAL A 165 12.61 27.84 16.87
N ALA A 166 13.83 28.26 17.19
CA ALA A 166 14.18 29.66 17.48
C ALA A 166 13.95 30.56 16.26
N SER A 167 14.42 30.18 15.06
CA SER A 167 14.22 30.97 13.83
C SER A 167 12.73 31.15 13.49
N LYS A 168 11.90 30.12 13.68
CA LYS A 168 10.44 30.24 13.52
C LYS A 168 9.84 31.21 14.52
N LYS A 169 10.29 31.16 15.79
CA LYS A 169 9.79 32.04 16.86
C LYS A 169 10.24 33.49 16.67
N LEU A 170 11.47 33.70 16.18
CA LEU A 170 12.05 35.01 15.92
C LEU A 170 11.19 35.84 14.96
N ARG A 171 10.64 35.22 13.90
CA ARG A 171 9.72 35.87 12.94
C ARG A 171 8.44 36.41 13.58
N MET A 172 8.10 35.97 14.79
CA MET A 172 6.88 36.33 15.50
C MET A 172 7.14 37.26 16.69
N ILE A 173 8.39 37.56 17.01
CA ILE A 173 8.74 38.41 18.16
C ILE A 173 8.84 39.86 17.70
N THR A 174 8.01 40.72 18.29
CA THR A 174 8.20 42.18 18.28
C THR A 174 8.95 42.57 19.55
N SER A 175 10.04 43.34 19.44
CA SER A 175 10.85 43.79 20.59
C SER A 175 11.51 45.12 20.27
N ALA A 176 11.68 45.96 21.29
CA ALA A 176 12.23 47.31 21.15
C ALA A 176 13.77 47.32 21.16
N SER A 177 14.40 46.23 21.62
CA SER A 177 15.86 46.06 21.64
C SER A 177 16.28 44.60 21.44
N ASP A 178 17.53 44.40 21.02
CA ASP A 178 18.14 43.07 20.87
C ASP A 178 18.17 42.29 22.18
N LYS A 179 18.40 42.98 23.31
CA LYS A 179 18.40 42.36 24.64
C LYS A 179 17.02 41.79 25.00
N GLU A 180 15.95 42.54 24.74
CA GLU A 180 14.58 42.09 25.01
C GLU A 180 14.18 40.89 24.13
N ARG A 181 14.63 40.88 22.87
CA ARG A 181 14.43 39.77 21.94
C ARG A 181 15.08 38.48 22.42
N ASP A 182 16.32 38.57 22.89
CA ASP A 182 17.09 37.40 23.32
C ASP A 182 16.53 36.80 24.62
N GLU A 183 16.09 37.64 25.57
CA GLU A 183 15.40 37.17 26.78
C GLU A 183 14.11 36.40 26.46
N LYS A 184 13.33 36.86 25.47
CA LYS A 184 12.11 36.17 25.01
C LYS A 184 12.42 34.83 24.33
N LEU A 185 13.45 34.76 23.49
CA LEU A 185 13.89 33.52 22.85
C LEU A 185 14.45 32.51 23.86
N MET A 186 15.27 32.98 24.80
CA MET A 186 15.83 32.16 25.87
C MET A 186 14.74 31.46 26.68
N ARG A 187 13.75 32.22 27.20
CA ARG A 187 12.64 31.65 27.99
C ARG A 187 11.84 30.62 27.20
N PHE A 188 11.63 30.87 25.91
CA PHE A 188 10.91 29.95 25.03
C PHE A 188 11.67 28.63 24.81
N LEU A 189 12.99 28.68 24.58
CA LEU A 189 13.80 27.48 24.41
C LEU A 189 13.98 26.69 25.71
N GLN A 190 14.12 27.37 26.85
CA GLN A 190 14.13 26.73 28.17
C GLN A 190 12.82 25.98 28.44
N TYR A 191 11.66 26.58 28.14
CA TYR A 191 10.36 25.92 28.28
C TYR A 191 10.23 24.68 27.38
N ARG A 192 10.91 24.68 26.23
CA ARG A 192 10.99 23.51 25.32
C ARG A 192 12.01 22.47 25.79
N GLY A 193 12.72 22.71 26.89
CA GLY A 193 13.62 21.76 27.55
C GLY A 193 15.03 21.69 26.97
N TYR A 194 15.47 22.70 26.21
CA TYR A 194 16.85 22.76 25.72
C TYR A 194 17.82 23.18 26.85
N PRO A 195 19.02 22.58 26.95
CA PRO A 195 20.00 22.95 27.96
C PRO A 195 20.67 24.29 27.63
N TRP A 196 21.23 24.95 28.66
CA TRP A 196 21.74 26.32 28.53
C TRP A 196 22.87 26.46 27.51
N ASN A 197 23.79 25.49 27.42
CA ASN A 197 24.85 25.48 26.42
C ASN A 197 24.31 25.58 24.99
N VAL A 198 23.28 24.80 24.66
CA VAL A 198 22.61 24.83 23.35
C VAL A 198 21.92 26.17 23.09
N ILE A 199 21.21 26.69 24.09
CA ILE A 199 20.50 27.98 23.98
C ILE A 199 21.49 29.12 23.73
N ARG A 200 22.59 29.15 24.46
CA ARG A 200 23.64 30.17 24.33
C ARG A 200 24.21 30.18 22.92
N THR A 201 24.61 29.01 22.40
CA THR A 201 25.14 28.87 21.03
C THR A 201 24.16 29.41 19.98
N VAL A 202 22.88 29.06 20.07
CA VAL A 202 21.86 29.54 19.12
C VAL A 202 21.67 31.07 19.21
N LEU A 203 21.72 31.66 20.41
CA LEU A 203 21.60 33.12 20.54
C LEU A 203 22.84 33.86 20.00
N GLU A 204 24.03 33.32 20.20
CA GLU A 204 25.29 33.85 19.64
C GLU A 204 25.25 33.82 18.10
N GLU A 205 24.88 32.70 17.49
CA GLU A 205 24.72 32.57 16.02
C GLU A 205 23.71 33.56 15.42
N LEU A 206 22.63 33.85 16.14
CA LEU A 206 21.60 34.79 15.70
C LEU A 206 22.08 36.26 15.73
N ARG A 207 23.07 36.59 16.58
CA ARG A 207 23.63 37.95 16.70
C ARG A 207 24.70 38.25 15.65
N GLU A 208 25.47 37.26 15.23
CA GLU A 208 26.60 37.43 14.31
C GLU A 208 26.19 37.62 12.83
N GLY A 209 24.90 37.57 12.51
CA GLY A 209 24.41 37.92 11.17
C GLY A 209 24.74 36.92 10.05
N THR A 210 25.32 35.76 10.39
CA THR A 210 25.71 34.65 9.48
C THR A 210 24.53 33.96 8.78
N LEU A 211 23.33 34.57 8.83
CA LEU A 211 22.08 34.07 8.27
C LEU A 211 21.68 34.75 6.96
N CYS A 212 22.40 35.76 6.47
CA CYS A 212 22.04 36.44 5.22
C CYS A 212 22.43 35.68 3.94
N LEU A 213 23.41 34.75 3.99
CA LEU A 213 23.84 33.99 2.79
C LEU A 213 23.20 32.59 2.64
N ALA A 214 22.68 31.98 3.71
CA ALA A 214 22.10 30.63 3.63
C ALA A 214 20.57 30.63 3.44
N ALA A 215 19.90 31.76 3.70
CA ALA A 215 18.44 31.90 3.60
C ALA A 215 17.92 31.89 2.15
N THR A 216 18.76 32.17 1.15
CA THR A 216 18.40 32.10 -0.28
C THR A 216 18.39 30.68 -0.82
N ILE A 217 19.06 29.72 -0.19
CA ILE A 217 19.17 28.32 -0.70
C ILE A 217 18.27 27.35 0.10
N ALA A 218 17.99 27.61 1.37
CA ALA A 218 17.20 26.72 2.23
C ALA A 218 15.67 26.96 2.20
N THR A 219 15.18 27.78 1.24
CA THR A 219 13.73 27.93 1.01
C THR A 219 13.18 26.80 0.12
N LEU A 220 14.04 25.97 -0.47
CA LEU A 220 13.62 25.00 -1.49
C LEU A 220 13.39 23.56 -1.02
N PHE A 221 13.77 23.17 0.20
CA PHE A 221 13.56 21.79 0.66
C PHE A 221 13.14 21.74 2.13
N VAL A 222 12.12 20.92 2.39
CA VAL A 222 11.67 20.47 3.72
C VAL A 222 10.64 21.37 4.44
N LEU A 223 9.39 21.33 3.95
CA LEU A 223 8.24 21.24 4.85
C LEU A 223 7.43 20.01 4.45
N ALA A 224 7.97 18.86 4.86
CA ALA A 224 7.38 17.55 4.75
C ALA A 224 6.20 17.36 5.71
N ALA A 225 5.17 16.74 5.16
CA ALA A 225 4.22 15.80 5.74
C ALA A 225 4.30 15.48 7.25
N SER A 226 3.11 15.51 7.87
CA SER A 226 2.71 14.64 8.98
C SER A 226 1.30 14.12 8.73
N GLN A 227 0.92 12.82 8.86
CA GLN A 227 1.01 11.90 10.01
C GLN A 227 0.57 10.45 9.65
N GLY A 228 1.07 9.43 10.37
CA GLY A 228 0.59 8.02 10.35
C GLY A 228 0.97 7.24 9.08
N THR A 229 1.54 6.02 9.11
CA THR A 229 0.79 4.75 9.15
C THR A 229 1.68 3.66 8.50
N SER A 230 1.75 2.45 9.08
CA SER A 230 2.88 1.50 8.90
C SER A 230 4.26 2.21 8.92
N GLN A 231 5.36 1.54 8.58
CA GLN A 231 6.52 2.33 8.17
C GLN A 231 6.08 2.99 6.85
N GLU A 232 5.82 4.31 6.84
CA GLU A 232 5.97 5.05 5.58
C GLU A 232 7.27 4.52 4.96
N ILE A 233 7.30 4.28 3.65
CA ILE A 233 8.61 4.07 3.04
C ILE A 233 9.30 5.43 3.25
N THR A 234 10.12 5.53 4.31
CA THR A 234 10.72 6.79 4.78
C THR A 234 11.97 7.11 4.00
N SER A 235 12.56 6.08 3.40
CA SER A 235 13.67 6.16 2.48
C SER A 235 13.40 5.17 1.34
N CYS A 236 13.22 5.71 0.14
CA CYS A 236 13.37 4.94 -1.09
C CYS A 236 14.30 5.73 -2.01
N ARG A 237 15.03 5.02 -2.86
CA ARG A 237 15.75 5.67 -3.95
C ARG A 237 14.81 5.75 -5.14
N ARG A 238 14.21 6.91 -5.34
CA ARG A 238 13.42 7.20 -6.53
C ARG A 238 14.37 7.67 -7.63
N SER A 239 14.37 6.97 -8.76
CA SER A 239 15.14 7.34 -9.94
C SER A 239 14.20 7.45 -11.12
N ARG A 240 14.13 8.64 -11.72
CA ARG A 240 13.46 8.85 -12.99
C ARG A 240 14.18 8.02 -14.06
N LEU A 241 13.44 7.23 -14.83
CA LEU A 241 14.01 6.58 -16.01
C LEU A 241 14.52 7.65 -16.99
N PRO A 242 15.58 7.37 -17.77
CA PRO A 242 16.14 8.36 -18.67
C PRO A 242 15.14 8.72 -19.78
N ASP A 243 15.41 9.82 -20.48
CA ASP A 243 14.54 10.29 -21.56
C ASP A 243 14.37 9.26 -22.67
N ALA A 244 15.32 8.34 -22.87
CA ALA A 244 15.15 7.23 -23.81
C ALA A 244 13.85 6.42 -23.58
N VAL A 245 13.42 6.32 -22.31
CA VAL A 245 12.14 5.72 -21.93
C VAL A 245 11.02 6.78 -21.89
N ASN A 246 11.28 7.91 -21.22
CA ASN A 246 10.27 8.91 -20.84
C ASN A 246 9.96 10.00 -21.89
N ARG A 247 10.65 10.04 -23.04
CA ARG A 247 10.52 11.12 -24.06
C ARG A 247 9.10 11.30 -24.59
N PHE A 248 8.25 10.27 -24.51
CA PHE A 248 6.88 10.29 -25.03
C PHE A 248 5.88 9.95 -23.92
N GLN A 249 4.94 10.86 -23.67
CA GLN A 249 3.79 10.67 -22.77
C GLN A 249 2.48 10.76 -23.57
N PRO A 250 1.40 10.09 -23.13
CA PRO A 250 1.27 9.32 -21.88
C PRO A 250 1.51 7.81 -22.02
N THR A 251 2.07 7.21 -20.95
CA THR A 251 2.06 5.75 -20.69
C THR A 251 1.15 5.51 -19.49
N THR A 252 0.19 4.60 -19.60
CA THR A 252 -0.79 4.36 -18.54
C THR A 252 -0.35 3.27 -17.56
N GLN A 253 0.40 2.25 -18.00
CA GLN A 253 0.90 1.20 -17.09
C GLN A 253 2.22 0.58 -17.58
N PRO A 254 3.38 1.06 -17.10
CA PRO A 254 4.66 0.44 -17.44
C PRO A 254 4.86 -0.87 -16.64
N VAL A 255 5.40 -1.90 -17.30
CA VAL A 255 5.63 -3.22 -16.69
C VAL A 255 6.91 -3.88 -17.21
N PHE A 256 7.65 -4.53 -16.32
CA PHE A 256 8.80 -5.35 -16.74
C PHE A 256 8.35 -6.77 -17.11
N ALA A 257 8.88 -7.27 -18.21
CA ALA A 257 8.98 -8.70 -18.43
C ALA A 257 10.13 -9.29 -17.59
N PRO A 258 10.09 -10.60 -17.24
CA PRO A 258 11.14 -11.22 -16.42
C PRO A 258 12.55 -11.19 -17.01
N ASP A 259 12.68 -10.98 -18.32
CA ASP A 259 13.97 -10.82 -19.01
C ASP A 259 14.58 -9.41 -18.84
N GLY A 260 13.90 -8.52 -18.13
CA GLY A 260 14.32 -7.13 -17.91
C GLY A 260 13.90 -6.16 -19.02
N THR A 261 13.17 -6.62 -20.04
CA THR A 261 12.56 -5.73 -21.04
C THR A 261 11.41 -4.95 -20.41
N LEU A 262 11.40 -3.63 -20.60
CA LEU A 262 10.32 -2.76 -20.13
C LEU A 262 9.27 -2.61 -21.23
N PHE A 263 8.03 -2.91 -20.91
CA PHE A 263 6.86 -2.71 -21.75
C PHE A 263 6.11 -1.46 -21.29
N LEU A 264 5.74 -0.62 -22.25
CA LEU A 264 5.01 0.61 -22.03
C LEU A 264 4.01 0.82 -23.17
N ASP A 265 2.81 1.27 -22.85
CA ASP A 265 1.88 1.80 -23.85
C ASP A 265 2.29 3.22 -24.23
N ARG A 266 2.18 3.55 -25.52
CA ARG A 266 2.34 4.92 -26.00
C ARG A 266 1.11 5.37 -26.78
N LYS A 267 0.41 6.34 -26.22
CA LYS A 267 -0.77 6.91 -26.85
C LYS A 267 -0.39 7.97 -27.89
N LEU A 268 -1.08 7.98 -29.04
CA LEU A 268 -0.95 8.93 -30.15
C LEU A 268 0.47 9.03 -30.74
N HIS A 269 1.29 7.99 -30.63
CA HIS A 269 2.64 8.03 -31.20
C HIS A 269 2.58 7.90 -32.72
N PRO A 270 3.34 8.71 -33.50
CA PRO A 270 3.26 8.71 -34.96
C PRO A 270 3.67 7.38 -35.62
N ASP A 271 4.44 6.54 -34.91
CA ASP A 271 4.85 5.21 -35.36
C ASP A 271 3.95 4.07 -34.84
N ASN A 272 2.80 4.40 -34.22
CA ASN A 272 1.77 3.40 -33.93
C ASN A 272 1.21 2.83 -35.25
N GLY A 273 0.53 1.68 -35.19
CA GLY A 273 0.17 0.88 -36.35
C GLY A 273 -0.53 1.62 -37.50
N ASP A 274 -1.32 2.64 -37.17
CA ASP A 274 -1.99 3.53 -38.13
C ASP A 274 -1.60 5.01 -38.00
N GLY A 275 -0.47 5.29 -37.34
CA GLY A 275 -0.05 6.63 -36.94
C GLY A 275 -0.68 7.15 -35.65
N GLY A 276 -1.42 6.30 -34.92
CA GLY A 276 -2.05 6.66 -33.65
C GLY A 276 -3.41 7.35 -33.80
N VAL A 277 -4.08 7.17 -34.94
CA VAL A 277 -5.27 7.94 -35.33
C VAL A 277 -6.58 7.23 -34.96
N LYS A 278 -6.72 5.95 -35.28
CA LYS A 278 -7.88 5.11 -34.92
C LYS A 278 -7.54 4.16 -33.79
N ASP A 279 -6.28 3.73 -33.72
CA ASP A 279 -5.73 2.93 -32.64
C ASP A 279 -4.71 3.76 -31.88
N PRO A 280 -5.15 4.56 -30.89
CA PRO A 280 -4.31 5.54 -30.28
C PRO A 280 -3.21 4.89 -29.44
N ASP A 281 -3.42 3.68 -28.90
CA ASP A 281 -2.51 3.03 -27.96
C ASP A 281 -1.79 1.85 -28.62
N ASP A 282 -0.52 1.67 -28.29
CA ASP A 282 0.30 0.60 -28.87
C ASP A 282 1.42 0.25 -27.90
N VAL A 283 1.87 -1.00 -27.92
CA VAL A 283 2.90 -1.50 -27.01
C VAL A 283 4.30 -1.26 -27.57
N TRP A 284 5.12 -0.59 -26.77
CA TRP A 284 6.53 -0.25 -27.02
C TRP A 284 7.44 -0.93 -25.99
N LEU A 285 8.65 -1.29 -26.43
CA LEU A 285 9.62 -2.06 -25.66
C LEU A 285 10.90 -1.24 -25.48
N ALA A 286 11.33 -1.03 -24.23
CA ALA A 286 12.63 -0.45 -23.91
C ALA A 286 13.55 -1.51 -23.30
N LYS A 287 14.81 -1.54 -23.75
CA LYS A 287 15.83 -2.49 -23.27
C LYS A 287 17.06 -1.74 -22.77
N ARG A 288 17.88 -2.45 -21.99
CA ARG A 288 19.22 -1.99 -21.64
C ARG A 288 20.25 -2.68 -22.53
N ASP A 289 21.30 -1.96 -22.89
CA ASP A 289 22.45 -2.55 -23.55
C ASP A 289 23.33 -3.34 -22.57
N ALA A 290 24.43 -3.93 -23.06
CA ALA A 290 25.36 -4.72 -22.26
C ALA A 290 26.06 -3.92 -21.14
N SER A 291 26.07 -2.59 -21.23
CA SER A 291 26.60 -1.69 -20.21
C SER A 291 25.55 -1.24 -19.17
N GLY A 292 24.29 -1.64 -19.36
CA GLY A 292 23.17 -1.29 -18.51
C GLY A 292 22.51 0.05 -18.85
N ILE A 293 22.87 0.67 -19.98
CA ILE A 293 22.28 1.93 -20.45
C ILE A 293 20.98 1.64 -21.18
N TRP A 294 19.95 2.44 -20.90
CA TRP A 294 18.66 2.34 -21.59
C TRP A 294 18.76 2.80 -23.04
N LEU A 295 18.25 1.98 -23.94
CA LEU A 295 18.01 2.31 -25.34
C LEU A 295 16.65 3.00 -25.50
N ASP A 296 16.48 3.74 -26.59
CA ASP A 296 15.18 4.33 -26.94
C ASP A 296 14.14 3.20 -27.08
N ALA A 297 12.93 3.41 -26.57
CA ALA A 297 11.88 2.40 -26.70
C ALA A 297 11.49 2.22 -28.18
N GLU A 298 11.28 0.98 -28.60
CA GLU A 298 10.97 0.60 -29.97
C GLU A 298 9.68 -0.21 -30.06
N ARG A 299 8.97 -0.09 -31.19
CA ARG A 299 7.77 -0.88 -31.49
C ARG A 299 8.13 -2.28 -32.01
N THR A 300 8.93 -3.03 -31.25
CA THR A 300 9.43 -4.34 -31.65
C THR A 300 8.36 -5.43 -31.54
N THR A 301 8.39 -6.41 -32.44
CA THR A 301 7.51 -7.59 -32.40
C THR A 301 7.84 -8.50 -31.23
N PHE A 302 6.86 -8.81 -30.40
CA PHE A 302 6.97 -9.77 -29.28
C PHE A 302 5.88 -10.86 -29.32
N THR A 303 4.94 -10.76 -30.25
CA THR A 303 3.83 -11.71 -30.46
C THR A 303 3.66 -11.99 -31.95
N SER A 304 3.37 -13.23 -32.31
CA SER A 304 2.93 -13.62 -33.66
C SER A 304 1.42 -13.55 -33.83
N CYS A 305 0.68 -13.29 -32.73
CA CYS A 305 -0.76 -13.11 -32.74
C CYS A 305 -1.13 -11.64 -32.97
N LYS A 306 -2.43 -11.35 -32.97
CA LYS A 306 -2.91 -9.97 -33.03
C LYS A 306 -2.30 -9.16 -31.88
N ARG A 307 -1.71 -8.01 -32.24
CA ARG A 307 -0.98 -7.15 -31.31
C ARG A 307 -1.94 -6.59 -30.26
N PRO A 308 -1.55 -6.57 -28.98
CA PRO A 308 -2.26 -5.81 -27.96
C PRO A 308 -1.87 -4.33 -28.01
N ASP A 309 -2.72 -3.53 -27.39
CA ASP A 309 -2.56 -2.08 -27.25
C ASP A 309 -1.90 -1.78 -25.89
N ILE A 310 -2.13 -2.65 -24.89
CA ILE A 310 -1.59 -2.54 -23.53
C ILE A 310 -1.14 -3.92 -23.03
N VAL A 311 0.00 -3.97 -22.32
CA VAL A 311 0.40 -5.12 -21.50
C VAL A 311 0.28 -4.74 -20.03
N PHE A 312 -0.52 -5.49 -19.28
CA PHE A 312 -0.79 -5.18 -17.88
C PHE A 312 0.15 -5.89 -16.91
N SER A 313 0.50 -7.14 -17.20
CA SER A 313 1.30 -7.99 -16.31
C SER A 313 1.89 -9.19 -17.05
N PHE A 314 3.00 -9.72 -16.52
CA PHE A 314 3.59 -10.99 -16.92
C PHE A 314 3.57 -11.97 -15.76
N THR A 315 3.54 -13.27 -16.06
CA THR A 315 3.95 -14.29 -15.10
C THR A 315 5.47 -14.26 -14.93
N SER A 316 5.95 -14.72 -13.78
CA SER A 316 7.34 -14.66 -13.32
C SER A 316 8.26 -15.56 -14.14
N ASP A 317 7.73 -16.64 -14.70
CA ASP A 317 8.37 -17.49 -15.71
C ASP A 317 8.45 -16.83 -17.10
N GLY A 318 7.73 -15.73 -17.31
CA GLY A 318 7.65 -14.98 -18.55
C GLY A 318 6.89 -15.71 -19.65
N LEU A 319 6.16 -16.79 -19.35
CA LEU A 319 5.47 -17.61 -20.33
C LEU A 319 4.05 -17.12 -20.64
N ALA A 320 3.48 -16.25 -19.80
CA ALA A 320 2.18 -15.65 -20.04
C ALA A 320 2.16 -14.15 -19.76
N ALA A 321 1.28 -13.43 -20.45
CA ALA A 321 1.04 -12.01 -20.25
C ALA A 321 -0.46 -11.69 -20.33
N LEU A 322 -0.96 -10.85 -19.41
CA LEU A 322 -2.28 -10.26 -19.54
C LEU A 322 -2.20 -9.00 -20.37
N VAL A 323 -3.05 -8.91 -21.38
CA VAL A 323 -3.05 -7.80 -22.34
C VAL A 323 -4.45 -7.30 -22.61
N ALA A 324 -4.57 -6.05 -23.07
CA ALA A 324 -5.77 -5.52 -23.70
C ALA A 324 -5.54 -5.25 -25.17
N GLY A 325 -6.57 -5.48 -25.95
CA GLY A 325 -6.60 -5.22 -27.39
C GLY A 325 -7.95 -5.63 -27.96
N THR A 326 -8.00 -5.87 -29.26
CA THR A 326 -9.22 -6.33 -29.90
C THR A 326 -9.13 -7.83 -30.22
N TYR A 327 -9.88 -8.66 -29.49
CA TYR A 327 -9.85 -10.13 -29.64
C TYR A 327 -11.20 -10.71 -29.99
N ARG A 328 -11.18 -11.90 -30.60
CA ARG A 328 -12.40 -12.62 -30.99
C ARG A 328 -12.98 -13.37 -29.79
N LYS A 329 -14.24 -13.10 -29.47
CA LYS A 329 -14.96 -13.76 -28.38
C LYS A 329 -15.91 -14.84 -28.93
N ASP A 330 -15.74 -16.08 -28.46
CA ASP A 330 -16.64 -17.23 -28.71
C ASP A 330 -17.04 -17.45 -30.18
N GLY A 331 -16.10 -17.25 -31.12
CA GLY A 331 -16.33 -17.40 -32.56
C GLY A 331 -17.09 -16.25 -33.24
N GLY A 332 -17.41 -15.19 -32.48
CA GLY A 332 -18.08 -13.98 -32.98
C GLY A 332 -17.12 -12.96 -33.61
N VAL A 333 -17.45 -11.67 -33.45
CA VAL A 333 -16.65 -10.56 -33.96
C VAL A 333 -15.52 -10.17 -33.01
N ASP A 334 -14.50 -9.53 -33.57
CA ASP A 334 -13.40 -8.93 -32.83
C ASP A 334 -13.93 -7.75 -31.98
N VAL A 335 -13.70 -7.78 -30.66
CA VAL A 335 -14.16 -6.76 -29.71
C VAL A 335 -13.05 -6.33 -28.75
N PRO A 336 -13.03 -5.06 -28.30
CA PRO A 336 -12.14 -4.61 -27.23
C PRO A 336 -12.32 -5.49 -25.99
N SER A 337 -11.26 -6.19 -25.59
CA SER A 337 -11.30 -7.17 -24.52
C SER A 337 -9.91 -7.46 -23.96
N LEU A 338 -9.88 -8.16 -22.83
CA LEU A 338 -8.67 -8.72 -22.27
C LEU A 338 -8.36 -10.07 -22.92
N ALA A 339 -7.07 -10.39 -23.02
CA ALA A 339 -6.61 -11.73 -23.38
C ALA A 339 -5.38 -12.11 -22.57
N ILE A 340 -5.13 -13.41 -22.45
CA ILE A 340 -3.88 -13.97 -21.96
C ILE A 340 -3.12 -14.47 -23.17
N LEU A 341 -1.94 -13.89 -23.40
CA LEU A 341 -1.00 -14.39 -24.39
C LEU A 341 -0.10 -15.43 -23.72
N THR A 342 0.18 -16.53 -24.41
CA THR A 342 1.14 -17.54 -23.92
C THR A 342 2.17 -17.94 -24.98
N ARG A 343 3.31 -18.47 -24.50
CA ARG A 343 4.42 -19.00 -25.29
C ARG A 343 5.05 -20.20 -24.62
N ARG A 344 5.81 -20.99 -25.39
CA ARG A 344 6.44 -22.22 -24.91
C ARG A 344 7.73 -21.96 -24.14
N SER A 345 8.52 -21.00 -24.59
CA SER A 345 9.78 -20.59 -23.98
C SER A 345 9.88 -19.06 -23.87
N SER A 346 10.68 -18.57 -22.92
CA SER A 346 10.93 -17.13 -22.74
C SER A 346 11.64 -16.46 -23.92
N GLN A 347 12.23 -17.24 -24.82
CA GLN A 347 12.86 -16.77 -26.06
C GLN A 347 11.88 -16.72 -27.24
N ASP A 348 10.71 -17.36 -27.12
CA ASP A 348 9.73 -17.41 -28.20
C ASP A 348 8.88 -16.14 -28.23
N LEU A 349 8.30 -15.85 -29.39
CA LEU A 349 7.19 -14.92 -29.47
C LEU A 349 5.97 -15.52 -28.77
N PHE A 350 5.12 -14.66 -28.20
CA PHE A 350 3.77 -15.07 -27.82
C PHE A 350 3.00 -15.55 -29.05
N SER A 351 2.49 -16.77 -28.99
CA SER A 351 1.92 -17.47 -30.17
C SER A 351 0.52 -18.01 -29.94
N GLU A 352 0.05 -18.00 -28.70
CA GLU A 352 -1.28 -18.49 -28.32
C GLU A 352 -2.05 -17.36 -27.61
N VAL A 353 -3.35 -17.27 -27.90
CA VAL A 353 -4.26 -16.25 -27.34
C VAL A 353 -5.42 -16.95 -26.67
N GLU A 354 -5.63 -16.65 -25.39
CA GLU A 354 -6.82 -17.01 -24.63
C GLU A 354 -7.63 -15.74 -24.33
N PRO A 355 -8.75 -15.48 -25.04
CA PRO A 355 -9.64 -14.38 -24.69
C PRO A 355 -10.18 -14.52 -23.26
N VAL A 356 -10.11 -13.45 -22.47
CA VAL A 356 -10.58 -13.44 -21.09
C VAL A 356 -12.07 -13.09 -21.06
N ASN A 357 -12.89 -14.10 -20.80
CA ASN A 357 -14.34 -13.99 -20.77
C ASN A 357 -14.88 -13.93 -19.34
N ILE A 358 -15.10 -12.72 -18.83
CA ILE A 358 -15.63 -12.47 -17.48
C ILE A 358 -17.15 -12.23 -17.56
N PRO A 359 -17.99 -13.08 -16.93
CA PRO A 359 -19.44 -12.87 -16.89
C PRO A 359 -19.82 -11.52 -16.30
N GLY A 360 -20.74 -10.82 -16.96
CA GLY A 360 -21.21 -9.49 -16.52
C GLY A 360 -20.27 -8.33 -16.85
N VAL A 361 -19.16 -8.58 -17.56
CA VAL A 361 -18.27 -7.55 -18.12
C VAL A 361 -18.30 -7.66 -19.64
N SER A 362 -19.23 -6.93 -20.26
CA SER A 362 -19.39 -6.88 -21.73
C SER A 362 -18.57 -5.77 -22.39
N SER A 363 -18.10 -4.79 -21.61
CA SER A 363 -17.25 -3.69 -22.02
C SER A 363 -16.31 -3.32 -20.89
N LEU A 364 -15.07 -2.96 -21.21
CA LEU A 364 -14.09 -2.46 -20.25
C LEU A 364 -14.30 -0.96 -19.95
N GLY A 365 -15.12 -0.26 -20.73
CA GLY A 365 -15.30 1.18 -20.63
C GLY A 365 -14.18 1.97 -21.30
N ARG A 366 -14.19 3.30 -21.11
CA ARG A 366 -13.19 4.21 -21.70
C ARG A 366 -11.87 4.22 -20.96
N ASN A 367 -11.93 4.08 -19.64
CA ASN A 367 -10.77 3.99 -18.76
C ASN A 367 -10.90 2.68 -17.98
N PHE A 368 -9.82 1.93 -17.89
CA PHE A 368 -9.76 0.71 -17.11
C PHE A 368 -8.31 0.36 -16.81
N PHE A 369 -8.13 -0.47 -15.80
CA PHE A 369 -6.86 -1.12 -15.53
C PHE A 369 -7.09 -2.59 -15.26
N ALA A 370 -6.07 -3.41 -15.49
CA ALA A 370 -6.12 -4.81 -15.13
C ALA A 370 -4.75 -5.31 -14.65
N MET A 371 -4.76 -6.49 -14.04
CA MET A 371 -3.59 -7.17 -13.50
C MET A 371 -3.93 -8.64 -13.37
N MET A 372 -3.05 -9.54 -13.81
CA MET A 372 -3.19 -10.98 -13.62
C MET A 372 -2.17 -11.46 -12.59
N SER A 373 -2.61 -12.31 -11.66
CA SER A 373 -1.72 -12.97 -10.71
C SER A 373 -0.75 -13.91 -11.40
N ASP A 374 0.39 -14.15 -10.77
CA ASP A 374 1.46 -15.01 -11.30
C ASP A 374 0.99 -16.43 -11.65
N ASP A 375 0.10 -16.99 -10.83
CA ASP A 375 -0.49 -18.31 -11.01
C ASP A 375 -1.62 -18.34 -12.06
N ARG A 376 -1.93 -17.20 -12.68
CA ARG A 376 -3.02 -16.99 -13.65
C ARG A 376 -4.41 -17.33 -13.11
N ARG A 377 -4.59 -17.38 -11.79
CA ARG A 377 -5.89 -17.70 -11.16
C ARG A 377 -6.73 -16.48 -10.83
N THR A 378 -6.14 -15.29 -10.87
CA THR A 378 -6.81 -14.05 -10.48
C THR A 378 -6.56 -12.98 -11.54
N ILE A 379 -7.62 -12.27 -11.90
CA ILE A 379 -7.54 -10.99 -12.61
C ILE A 379 -8.19 -9.93 -11.74
N LEU A 380 -7.43 -8.90 -11.38
CA LEU A 380 -7.96 -7.67 -10.80
C LEU A 380 -8.24 -6.66 -11.90
N LEU A 381 -9.32 -5.91 -11.76
CA LEU A 381 -9.77 -4.91 -12.72
C LEU A 381 -10.11 -3.62 -11.99
N ALA A 382 -9.86 -2.49 -12.63
CA ALA A 382 -10.48 -1.22 -12.29
C ALA A 382 -11.48 -0.87 -13.39
N LEU A 383 -12.77 -0.77 -13.06
CA LEU A 383 -13.85 -0.55 -14.03
C LEU A 383 -14.85 0.48 -13.50
N GLU A 384 -15.44 1.27 -14.40
CA GLU A 384 -16.61 2.08 -14.09
C GLU A 384 -17.86 1.25 -14.35
N ARG A 385 -18.68 1.05 -13.31
CA ARG A 385 -19.88 0.21 -13.38
C ARG A 385 -21.03 0.82 -12.59
N SER A 386 -22.26 0.51 -12.99
CA SER A 386 -23.47 1.00 -12.32
C SER A 386 -23.68 0.44 -10.90
N ASP A 387 -23.05 -0.68 -10.55
CA ASP A 387 -23.01 -1.27 -9.21
C ASP A 387 -21.80 -0.80 -8.38
N GLY A 388 -21.07 0.19 -8.89
CA GLY A 388 -19.93 0.84 -8.25
C GLY A 388 -20.29 1.89 -7.20
N LEU A 389 -19.27 2.36 -6.47
CA LEU A 389 -19.37 3.43 -5.48
C LEU A 389 -19.03 4.82 -6.06
N GLY A 390 -18.20 4.88 -7.10
CA GLY A 390 -17.65 6.12 -7.64
C GLY A 390 -17.27 6.04 -9.12
N GLY A 391 -16.09 6.57 -9.46
CA GLY A 391 -15.49 6.52 -10.80
C GLY A 391 -15.05 5.10 -11.18
N LEU A 392 -13.74 4.86 -11.34
CA LEU A 392 -13.27 3.47 -11.39
C LEU A 392 -13.31 2.88 -10.00
N ASP A 393 -13.85 1.67 -9.89
CA ASP A 393 -13.77 0.84 -8.70
C ASP A 393 -12.95 -0.41 -9.00
N LEU A 394 -12.31 -0.97 -7.97
CA LEU A 394 -11.62 -2.25 -8.07
C LEU A 394 -12.59 -3.42 -7.95
N TYR A 395 -12.38 -4.37 -8.85
CA TYR A 395 -13.06 -5.65 -8.93
C TYR A 395 -12.04 -6.76 -9.07
N VAL A 396 -12.47 -7.98 -8.80
CA VAL A 396 -11.69 -9.19 -9.09
C VAL A 396 -12.52 -10.21 -9.84
N SER A 397 -11.87 -10.99 -10.69
CA SER A 397 -12.39 -12.23 -11.24
C SER A 397 -11.38 -13.34 -10.96
N VAL A 398 -11.89 -14.52 -10.62
CA VAL A 398 -11.06 -15.70 -10.34
C VAL A 398 -11.31 -16.78 -11.39
N ARG A 399 -10.26 -17.54 -11.71
CA ARG A 399 -10.32 -18.64 -12.66
C ARG A 399 -11.03 -19.84 -12.04
N CYS A 400 -12.05 -20.32 -12.73
CA CYS A 400 -12.92 -21.42 -12.38
C CYS A 400 -12.85 -22.48 -13.48
N GLY A 401 -11.86 -23.36 -13.41
CA GLY A 401 -11.54 -24.29 -14.51
C GLY A 401 -10.96 -23.52 -15.70
N GLU A 402 -11.58 -23.68 -16.87
CA GLU A 402 -11.23 -22.93 -18.09
C GLU A 402 -11.96 -21.57 -18.20
N ASN A 403 -12.87 -21.25 -17.28
CA ASN A 403 -13.68 -20.04 -17.33
C ASN A 403 -13.30 -19.05 -16.22
N TRP A 404 -13.72 -17.80 -16.35
CA TRP A 404 -13.58 -16.78 -15.31
C TRP A 404 -14.88 -16.59 -14.53
N SER A 405 -14.79 -16.26 -13.25
CA SER A 405 -15.95 -15.90 -12.44
C SER A 405 -16.51 -14.55 -12.86
N ALA A 406 -17.78 -14.27 -12.53
CA ALA A 406 -18.26 -12.89 -12.54
C ALA A 406 -17.38 -12.00 -11.64
N VAL A 407 -17.35 -10.69 -11.93
CA VAL A 407 -16.60 -9.74 -11.11
C VAL A 407 -17.16 -9.66 -9.69
N ILE A 408 -16.25 -9.58 -8.72
CA ILE A 408 -16.53 -9.31 -7.32
C ILE A 408 -16.01 -7.90 -7.03
N ASN A 409 -16.89 -6.97 -6.66
CA ASN A 409 -16.49 -5.63 -6.22
C ASN A 409 -15.65 -5.74 -4.95
N CYS A 410 -14.47 -5.10 -4.91
CA CYS A 410 -13.52 -5.21 -3.79
C CYS A 410 -14.02 -4.58 -2.48
N GLY A 411 -15.18 -3.94 -2.51
CA GLY A 411 -15.91 -3.45 -1.35
C GLY A 411 -15.48 -2.04 -0.93
N PRO A 412 -16.26 -1.42 -0.02
CA PRO A 412 -16.11 0.00 0.36
C PRO A 412 -14.83 0.30 1.16
N THR A 413 -14.08 -0.71 1.58
CA THR A 413 -12.75 -0.51 2.18
C THR A 413 -11.74 -0.08 1.13
N ILE A 414 -11.90 -0.57 -0.09
CA ILE A 414 -11.04 -0.26 -1.23
C ILE A 414 -11.65 0.86 -2.05
N ASN A 415 -12.90 0.65 -2.44
CA ASN A 415 -13.65 1.52 -3.34
C ASN A 415 -14.24 2.68 -2.56
N THR A 416 -13.98 3.89 -3.03
CA THR A 416 -14.47 5.15 -2.49
C THR A 416 -15.46 5.77 -3.47
N PRO A 417 -16.16 6.86 -3.10
CA PRO A 417 -16.95 7.61 -4.07
C PRO A 417 -16.12 8.28 -5.19
N ALA A 418 -14.79 8.21 -5.13
CA ALA A 418 -13.88 8.80 -6.11
C ALA A 418 -13.34 7.72 -7.06
N PHE A 419 -12.05 7.78 -7.42
CA PHE A 419 -11.41 6.83 -8.34
C PHE A 419 -10.45 5.90 -7.60
N GLU A 420 -10.52 4.61 -7.91
CA GLU A 420 -9.53 3.59 -7.61
C GLU A 420 -9.08 2.87 -8.89
N GLY A 421 -7.76 2.84 -9.15
CA GLY A 421 -7.19 2.35 -10.40
C GLY A 421 -5.88 1.61 -10.25
N ALA A 422 -5.36 1.10 -11.38
CA ALA A 422 -4.08 0.42 -11.50
C ALA A 422 -3.77 -0.60 -10.37
N PRO A 423 -4.61 -1.63 -10.18
CA PRO A 423 -4.36 -2.64 -9.17
C PRO A 423 -3.10 -3.45 -9.51
N TRP A 424 -2.30 -3.76 -8.49
CA TRP A 424 -1.17 -4.66 -8.60
C TRP A 424 -1.14 -5.61 -7.39
N LEU A 425 -1.40 -6.88 -7.63
CA LEU A 425 -1.31 -7.92 -6.61
C LEU A 425 0.14 -8.40 -6.50
N ALA A 426 0.70 -8.37 -5.30
CA ALA A 426 2.02 -8.91 -5.05
C ALA A 426 2.03 -10.44 -5.24
N PRO A 427 3.22 -11.06 -5.42
CA PRO A 427 3.35 -12.50 -5.56
C PRO A 427 2.82 -13.32 -4.38
N ASP A 428 2.64 -12.70 -3.20
CA ASP A 428 1.99 -13.33 -2.05
C ASP A 428 0.49 -13.57 -2.26
N GLY A 429 -0.10 -13.03 -3.33
CA GLY A 429 -1.51 -13.15 -3.65
C GLY A 429 -2.44 -12.40 -2.70
N GLU A 430 -1.91 -11.60 -1.78
CA GLU A 430 -2.66 -10.96 -0.71
C GLU A 430 -2.42 -9.46 -0.66
N THR A 431 -1.20 -9.00 -0.90
CA THR A 431 -0.85 -7.58 -0.85
C THR A 431 -1.25 -6.92 -2.16
N LEU A 432 -2.17 -5.97 -2.10
CA LEU A 432 -2.66 -5.20 -3.24
C LEU A 432 -2.17 -3.76 -3.15
N TYR A 433 -1.52 -3.31 -4.21
CA TYR A 433 -1.19 -1.92 -4.45
C TYR A 433 -2.18 -1.33 -5.45
N PHE A 434 -2.59 -0.08 -5.29
CA PHE A 434 -3.52 0.57 -6.20
C PHE A 434 -3.46 2.08 -6.06
N ALA A 435 -3.81 2.81 -7.13
CA ALA A 435 -3.96 4.25 -7.10
C ALA A 435 -5.36 4.63 -6.56
N SER A 436 -5.46 5.67 -5.73
CA SER A 436 -6.75 6.19 -5.25
C SER A 436 -6.76 7.70 -5.09
N SER A 437 -7.87 8.34 -5.49
CA SER A 437 -8.11 9.79 -5.36
C SER A 437 -9.11 10.17 -4.27
N GLY A 438 -9.71 9.19 -3.59
CA GLY A 438 -10.83 9.40 -2.66
C GLY A 438 -10.50 9.30 -1.17
N ARG A 439 -9.22 9.30 -0.80
CA ARG A 439 -8.76 9.12 0.59
C ARG A 439 -8.21 10.41 1.17
N ASP A 440 -8.54 10.69 2.43
CA ASP A 440 -8.21 11.96 3.10
C ASP A 440 -6.70 12.13 3.39
N ASP A 441 -5.95 11.04 3.47
CA ASP A 441 -4.50 11.01 3.72
C ASP A 441 -3.64 11.13 2.45
N ARG A 442 -4.27 11.39 1.29
CA ARG A 442 -3.58 11.61 0.00
C ARG A 442 -2.76 12.90 0.00
N ARG A 443 -1.69 12.89 -0.79
CA ARG A 443 -0.74 13.99 -0.95
C ARG A 443 -0.95 14.75 -2.26
N GLY A 444 -1.16 14.02 -3.36
CA GLY A 444 -1.55 14.56 -4.68
C GLY A 444 -3.05 14.41 -4.95
N LYS A 445 -3.47 14.48 -6.23
CA LYS A 445 -4.87 14.18 -6.57
C LYS A 445 -5.14 12.68 -6.55
N SER A 446 -4.13 11.86 -6.85
CA SER A 446 -4.15 10.40 -6.71
C SER A 446 -2.84 9.90 -6.12
N ASP A 447 -2.92 9.03 -5.11
CA ASP A 447 -1.75 8.45 -4.45
C ASP A 447 -1.79 6.91 -4.58
N ILE A 448 -0.63 6.26 -4.52
CA ILE A 448 -0.54 4.81 -4.38
C ILE A 448 -0.78 4.39 -2.93
N TYR A 449 -1.75 3.50 -2.77
CA TYR A 449 -2.06 2.83 -1.53
C TYR A 449 -1.64 1.38 -1.63
N VAL A 450 -1.26 0.82 -0.49
CA VAL A 450 -1.14 -0.62 -0.29
C VAL A 450 -2.15 -1.09 0.72
N THR A 451 -2.73 -2.24 0.46
CA THR A 451 -3.58 -2.97 1.38
C THR A 451 -3.20 -4.45 1.33
N ARG A 452 -3.74 -5.23 2.26
CA ARG A 452 -3.66 -6.68 2.24
C ARG A 452 -5.04 -7.27 2.31
N ARG A 453 -5.29 -8.26 1.48
CA ARG A 453 -6.49 -9.08 1.50
C ARG A 453 -6.55 -9.81 2.83
N ILE A 454 -7.70 -9.75 3.49
CA ILE A 454 -7.91 -10.39 4.78
C ILE A 454 -8.59 -11.73 4.52
N GLY A 455 -7.83 -12.80 4.73
CA GLY A 455 -8.27 -14.15 4.43
C GLY A 455 -8.46 -14.34 2.92
N SER A 456 -9.45 -15.16 2.55
CA SER A 456 -9.72 -15.52 1.16
C SER A 456 -10.72 -14.58 0.47
N SER A 457 -11.40 -13.72 1.22
CA SER A 457 -12.43 -12.84 0.67
C SER A 457 -11.82 -11.67 -0.07
N TRP A 458 -12.28 -11.47 -1.31
CA TRP A 458 -11.92 -10.32 -2.12
C TRP A 458 -12.70 -9.04 -1.78
N THR A 459 -13.63 -9.10 -0.82
CA THR A 459 -14.34 -7.93 -0.29
C THR A 459 -13.79 -7.49 1.07
N SER A 460 -12.81 -8.22 1.60
CA SER A 460 -12.22 -7.96 2.91
C SER A 460 -10.76 -7.58 2.75
N TRP A 461 -10.47 -6.33 3.08
CA TRP A 461 -9.15 -5.75 2.95
C TRP A 461 -8.77 -5.04 4.22
N SER A 462 -7.48 -4.97 4.51
CA SER A 462 -6.98 -4.05 5.51
C SER A 462 -7.30 -2.61 5.09
N THR A 463 -7.32 -1.68 6.05
CA THR A 463 -7.41 -0.25 5.70
C THR A 463 -6.27 0.10 4.76
N PRO A 464 -6.57 0.58 3.55
CA PRO A 464 -5.54 0.93 2.59
C PRO A 464 -4.69 2.05 3.14
N ARG A 465 -3.41 1.94 2.84
CA ARG A 465 -2.37 2.75 3.45
C ARG A 465 -1.59 3.47 2.37
N ASN A 466 -1.48 4.78 2.52
CA ASN A 466 -0.63 5.59 1.68
C ASN A 466 0.84 5.12 1.75
N LEU A 467 1.51 4.97 0.60
CA LEU A 467 2.92 4.54 0.56
C LEU A 467 3.91 5.59 1.07
N GLY A 468 3.45 6.83 1.34
CA GLY A 468 4.23 7.90 1.94
C GLY A 468 5.07 8.67 0.92
N SER A 469 5.77 9.70 1.41
CA SER A 469 6.43 10.75 0.58
C SER A 469 7.38 10.29 -0.50
N CYS A 470 7.99 9.12 -0.31
CA CYS A 470 9.05 8.69 -1.20
C CYS A 470 8.49 8.04 -2.47
N VAL A 471 7.26 7.51 -2.40
CA VAL A 471 6.52 6.96 -3.54
C VAL A 471 5.50 7.98 -4.02
N ASN A 472 4.70 8.51 -3.09
CA ASN A 472 3.64 9.46 -3.40
C ASN A 472 4.16 10.90 -3.29
N THR A 473 4.06 11.63 -4.40
CA THR A 473 4.57 12.98 -4.55
C THR A 473 3.48 13.99 -4.18
N ILE A 474 3.64 15.26 -4.58
CA ILE A 474 2.54 16.24 -4.52
C ILE A 474 1.71 16.23 -5.81
N GLU A 475 2.24 15.59 -6.85
CA GLU A 475 1.56 15.34 -8.11
C GLU A 475 0.85 13.98 -8.04
N ASP A 476 0.41 13.46 -9.18
CA ASP A 476 -0.39 12.24 -9.22
C ASP A 476 0.49 11.01 -9.41
N GLU A 477 0.25 9.97 -8.63
CA GLU A 477 0.71 8.61 -8.93
C GLU A 477 -0.49 7.76 -9.36
N THR A 478 -0.45 7.30 -10.61
CA THR A 478 -1.62 6.70 -11.26
C THR A 478 -1.43 5.24 -11.66
N ALA A 479 -0.21 4.71 -11.61
CA ALA A 479 0.05 3.29 -11.78
C ALA A 479 1.26 2.82 -10.99
N PHE A 480 1.25 1.53 -10.60
CA PHE A 480 2.28 0.90 -9.80
C PHE A 480 2.48 -0.55 -10.25
N SER A 481 3.73 -0.98 -10.44
CA SER A 481 4.07 -2.38 -10.68
C SER A 481 5.33 -2.79 -9.93
N LEU A 482 5.26 -3.92 -9.21
CA LEU A 482 6.42 -4.44 -8.47
C LEU A 482 7.44 -5.06 -9.42
N ILE A 483 8.71 -4.94 -9.04
CA ILE A 483 9.86 -5.57 -9.69
C ILE A 483 10.47 -6.57 -8.71
N GLY A 484 10.95 -7.69 -9.23
CA GLY A 484 11.71 -8.66 -8.44
C GLY A 484 10.87 -9.25 -7.31
N ARG A 485 11.40 -9.20 -6.08
CA ARG A 485 10.71 -9.72 -4.89
C ARG A 485 9.85 -8.66 -4.19
N GLY A 486 9.60 -7.53 -4.86
CA GLY A 486 8.92 -6.38 -4.28
C GLY A 486 9.84 -5.40 -3.55
N ASP A 487 11.15 -5.49 -3.80
CA ASP A 487 12.19 -4.58 -3.32
C ASP A 487 12.37 -3.33 -4.20
N SER A 488 11.73 -3.32 -5.38
CA SER A 488 11.67 -2.18 -6.29
C SER A 488 10.31 -2.15 -6.99
N ALA A 489 9.94 -0.99 -7.52
CA ALA A 489 8.70 -0.80 -8.26
C ALA A 489 8.89 0.19 -9.41
N LEU A 490 8.10 0.02 -10.47
CA LEU A 490 7.82 1.09 -11.43
C LEU A 490 6.59 1.85 -10.95
N ILE A 491 6.64 3.16 -11.10
CA ILE A 491 5.54 4.05 -10.74
C ILE A 491 5.33 4.96 -11.95
N HIS A 492 4.09 5.04 -12.43
CA HIS A 492 3.71 6.14 -13.31
C HIS A 492 3.36 7.33 -12.41
N SER A 493 4.19 8.36 -12.47
CA SER A 493 4.08 9.57 -11.67
C SER A 493 4.11 10.79 -12.58
N TRP A 494 3.30 11.77 -12.22
CA TRP A 494 3.21 13.07 -12.90
C TRP A 494 4.21 14.10 -12.35
N ASP A 495 5.03 13.71 -11.37
CA ASP A 495 6.18 14.49 -10.89
C ASP A 495 7.30 14.47 -11.95
N ALA A 496 7.69 15.65 -12.43
CA ALA A 496 8.47 15.86 -13.66
C ALA A 496 9.94 15.43 -13.60
#